data_AF-A0A4P6XTK3-F1
#
_entry.id   AF-A0A4P6XTK3-F1
#
_cell.length_a   1.000
_cell.length_b   1.000
_cell.length_c   1.000
_cell.angle_alpha   90.00
_cell.angle_beta   90.00
_cell.angle_gamma   90.00
#
_symmetry.space_group_name_H-M   'P 1'
#
loop_
_entity.id
_entity.type
_entity.pdbx_description
1 polymer ?
#
loop_
_entity_poly.entity_id
_entity_poly.type
_entity_poly.pdbx_seq_one_letter_code
_entity_poly.pdbx_strand_id
1 'polypeptide(L)'
;MDNQNEEISLFQAEEIFKNAINASLLGILDPATITGEIASLKEFCSKLKFQYLEQESRDKFLRLLFLNSIDSVSRKDLDALFIITTESKKELKLLKQELERLLDSSEATANQVIQLNKRMEARRPEVDAAIEELKNLQAEFDKLVNAPENESYKMLLDLNKMIDSYDVGPDEAIRIAAEDLLRDQVSLDRLSEQKRKLEAEEHQTNSHIEQLLTKLRQLKSKLQLSSAVTHDNSDPEQLHAQWLRELNGLLQKFTPEGVVIKQVEGTYLIQSRSTEITLDKDLKILLVPGRFASTQELNMINKLTGEQRFFKLLRLLARVLSP
;
A
#
# COMPACT_ATOMS: atom_id res chain seq x y z
N MET A 1 35.62 -0.70 -10.64
CA MET A 1 35.82 0.60 -9.96
C MET A 1 36.12 0.27 -8.52
N ASP A 2 37.32 -0.24 -8.31
CA ASP A 2 37.90 -0.48 -6.98
C ASP A 2 38.51 0.83 -6.49
N ASN A 3 38.55 0.99 -5.17
CA ASN A 3 39.01 2.15 -4.39
C ASN A 3 37.94 3.20 -4.08
N GLN A 4 37.25 3.02 -2.94
CA GLN A 4 36.82 4.12 -2.07
C GLN A 4 36.34 3.67 -0.66
N ASN A 5 36.87 2.55 -0.15
CA ASN A 5 36.84 2.27 1.29
C ASN A 5 38.18 2.70 1.90
N GLU A 6 38.54 3.97 1.77
CA GLU A 6 39.55 4.53 2.66
C GLU A 6 38.89 4.68 4.02
N GLU A 7 39.19 3.75 4.92
CA GLU A 7 38.89 3.87 6.34
C GLU A 7 39.55 5.16 6.84
N ILE A 8 38.80 6.25 6.85
CA ILE A 8 39.22 7.50 7.50
C ILE A 8 39.43 7.17 8.98
N SER A 9 40.69 7.03 9.38
CA SER A 9 41.04 6.84 10.78
C SER A 9 40.60 8.09 11.54
N LEU A 10 39.83 7.91 12.63
CA LEU A 10 39.30 9.03 13.44
C LEU A 10 40.40 9.96 13.97
N PHE A 11 41.62 9.46 14.11
CA PHE A 11 42.81 10.25 14.47
C PHE A 11 43.29 11.20 13.37
N GLN A 12 42.98 10.90 12.11
CA GLN A 12 43.30 11.73 10.95
C GLN A 12 42.09 12.56 10.49
N ALA A 13 40.90 12.27 11.01
CA ALA A 13 39.65 12.93 10.61
C ALA A 13 39.67 14.45 10.88
N GLU A 14 40.33 14.90 11.97
CA GLU A 14 40.51 16.32 12.26
C GLU A 14 41.44 17.00 11.24
N GLU A 15 42.54 16.36 10.85
CA GLU A 15 43.45 16.89 9.83
C GLU A 15 42.82 16.86 8.44
N ILE A 16 42.12 15.79 8.08
CA ILE A 16 41.41 15.67 6.79
C ILE A 16 40.30 16.72 6.69
N PHE A 17 39.56 16.97 7.78
CA PHE A 17 38.55 18.03 7.82
C PHE A 17 39.17 19.42 7.67
N LYS A 18 40.27 19.70 8.39
CA LYS A 18 41.01 20.97 8.23
C LYS A 18 41.55 21.14 6.81
N ASN A 19 42.08 20.07 6.21
CA ASN A 19 42.59 20.08 4.84
C ASN A 19 41.47 20.25 3.81
N ALA A 20 40.32 19.62 4.00
CA ALA A 20 39.14 19.79 3.14
C ALA A 20 38.58 21.23 3.21
N ILE A 21 38.50 21.81 4.41
CA ILE A 21 38.08 23.21 4.59
C ILE A 21 39.10 24.18 4.00
N ASN A 22 40.40 23.94 4.21
CA ASN A 22 41.46 24.79 3.65
C ASN A 22 41.51 24.70 2.13
N ALA A 23 41.25 23.53 1.54
CA ALA A 23 41.15 23.35 0.09
C ALA A 23 39.91 24.07 -0.48
N SER A 24 38.77 24.00 0.19
CA SER A 24 37.55 24.74 -0.16
C SER A 24 37.71 26.26 -0.08
N LEU A 25 38.46 26.77 0.91
CA LEU A 25 38.68 28.22 1.07
C LEU A 25 39.57 28.85 -0.02
N LEU A 26 40.34 28.05 -0.76
CA LEU A 26 41.29 28.52 -1.78
C LEU A 26 40.70 28.61 -3.22
N GLY A 27 39.44 28.21 -3.43
CA GLY A 27 38.85 28.03 -4.78
C GLY A 27 37.52 28.76 -5.07
N ILE A 28 37.07 29.71 -4.24
CA ILE A 28 35.72 30.28 -4.35
C ILE A 28 35.71 31.51 -5.28
N LEU A 29 35.41 31.31 -6.57
CA LEU A 29 35.05 32.40 -7.49
C LEU A 29 33.65 32.25 -8.12
N ASP A 30 33.00 31.08 -8.03
CA ASP A 30 31.71 30.84 -8.70
C ASP A 30 30.63 30.31 -7.70
N PRO A 31 29.46 30.96 -7.57
CA PRO A 31 28.38 30.51 -6.70
C PRO A 31 27.85 29.10 -7.03
N ALA A 32 28.03 28.60 -8.26
CA ALA A 32 27.65 27.23 -8.61
C ALA A 32 28.57 26.18 -7.95
N THR A 33 29.86 26.45 -7.80
CA THR A 33 30.82 25.52 -7.18
C THR A 33 30.63 25.41 -5.66
N ILE A 34 30.15 26.49 -5.02
CA ILE A 34 29.81 26.50 -3.58
C ILE A 34 28.74 25.46 -3.25
N THR A 35 27.73 25.30 -4.10
CA THR A 35 26.67 24.29 -3.85
C THR A 35 27.19 22.86 -3.91
N GLY A 36 28.12 22.59 -4.83
CA GLY A 36 28.81 21.30 -4.93
C GLY A 36 29.73 21.03 -3.74
N GLU A 37 30.47 22.05 -3.30
CA GLU A 37 31.35 21.95 -2.12
C GLU A 37 30.56 21.73 -0.83
N ILE A 38 29.45 22.46 -0.62
CA ILE A 38 28.54 22.25 0.52
C ILE A 38 27.96 20.82 0.49
N ALA A 39 27.58 20.31 -0.68
CA ALA A 39 27.09 18.94 -0.81
C ALA A 39 28.19 17.92 -0.45
N SER A 40 29.42 18.12 -0.93
CA SER A 40 30.56 17.25 -0.62
C SER A 40 30.94 17.28 0.86
N LEU A 41 30.94 18.45 1.49
CA LEU A 41 31.23 18.61 2.91
C LEU A 41 30.14 17.98 3.77
N LYS A 42 28.87 18.11 3.36
CA LYS A 42 27.75 17.46 4.02
C LYS A 42 27.87 15.94 3.95
N GLU A 43 28.24 15.39 2.79
CA GLU A 43 28.49 13.96 2.63
C GLU A 43 29.65 13.48 3.51
N PHE A 44 30.76 14.23 3.54
CA PHE A 44 31.91 13.96 4.41
C PHE A 44 31.52 13.95 5.90
N CYS A 45 30.81 14.99 6.36
CA CYS A 45 30.32 15.09 7.74
C CYS A 45 29.35 13.95 8.09
N SER A 46 28.50 13.53 7.15
CA SER A 46 27.62 12.37 7.34
C SER A 46 28.41 11.06 7.49
N LYS A 47 29.45 10.86 6.68
CA LYS A 47 30.36 9.69 6.79
C LYS A 47 31.08 9.69 8.15
N LEU A 48 31.64 10.82 8.55
CA LEU A 48 32.35 10.97 9.82
C LEU A 48 31.43 10.75 11.02
N LYS A 49 30.20 11.27 10.98
CA LYS A 49 29.17 11.02 12.00
C LYS A 49 28.83 9.53 12.11
N PHE A 50 28.69 8.83 10.98
CA PHE A 50 28.37 7.40 10.97
C PHE A 50 29.50 6.58 11.59
N GLN A 51 30.76 6.86 11.22
CA GLN A 51 31.93 6.20 11.80
C GLN A 51 32.06 6.43 13.30
N TYR A 52 31.81 7.65 13.78
CA TYR A 52 31.82 7.94 15.21
C TYR A 52 30.75 7.12 15.96
N LEU A 53 29.54 7.04 15.41
CA LEU A 53 28.44 6.29 16.02
C LEU A 53 28.72 4.78 16.03
N GLU A 54 29.31 4.26 14.94
CA GLU A 54 29.78 2.87 14.85
C GLU A 54 30.83 2.57 15.92
N GLN A 55 31.84 3.42 16.06
CA GLN A 55 32.87 3.25 17.09
C GLN A 55 32.30 3.36 18.51
N GLU A 56 31.42 4.33 18.77
CA GLU A 56 30.78 4.49 20.08
C GLU A 56 29.95 3.24 20.45
N SER A 57 29.25 2.68 19.47
CA SER A 57 28.45 1.47 19.64
C SER A 57 29.33 0.24 19.84
N ARG A 58 30.44 0.13 19.10
CA ARG A 58 31.45 -0.92 19.31
C ARG A 58 32.08 -0.84 20.70
N ASP A 59 32.46 0.35 21.14
CA ASP A 59 33.08 0.55 22.44
C ASP A 59 32.08 0.30 23.59
N LYS A 60 30.81 0.69 23.44
CA LYS A 60 29.74 0.32 24.38
C LYS A 60 29.54 -1.19 24.42
N PHE A 61 29.53 -1.86 23.27
CA PHE A 61 29.39 -3.31 23.20
C PHE A 61 30.56 -4.03 23.86
N LEU A 62 31.80 -3.61 23.59
CA LEU A 62 32.99 -4.15 24.23
C LEU A 62 32.96 -3.89 25.75
N ARG A 63 32.58 -2.69 26.19
CA ARG A 63 32.38 -2.39 27.61
C ARG A 63 31.36 -3.33 28.25
N LEU A 64 30.21 -3.55 27.62
CA LEU A 64 29.20 -4.49 28.13
C LEU A 64 29.72 -5.93 28.19
N LEU A 65 30.56 -6.34 27.26
CA LEU A 65 31.17 -7.67 27.22
C LEU A 65 32.22 -7.88 28.32
N PHE A 66 32.96 -6.84 28.70
CA PHE A 66 34.02 -6.92 29.72
C PHE A 66 33.57 -6.54 31.14
N LEU A 67 32.59 -5.64 31.31
CA LEU A 67 32.11 -5.16 32.62
C LEU A 67 30.99 -6.02 33.20
N ASN A 68 30.09 -6.52 32.36
CA ASN A 68 29.21 -7.60 32.78
C ASN A 68 29.97 -8.88 32.48
N SER A 69 30.40 -9.62 33.49
CA SER A 69 30.78 -11.02 33.29
C SER A 69 29.55 -11.73 32.75
N ILE A 70 29.42 -11.81 31.42
CA ILE A 70 28.25 -12.40 30.79
C ILE A 70 28.33 -13.89 31.09
N ASP A 71 27.69 -14.30 32.18
CA ASP A 71 27.44 -15.70 32.47
C ASP A 71 26.61 -16.23 31.30
N SER A 72 27.30 -16.90 30.38
CA SER A 72 26.77 -17.60 29.21
C SER A 72 26.05 -16.75 28.14
N VAL A 73 26.78 -15.92 27.36
CA VAL A 73 26.41 -15.86 25.93
C VAL A 73 26.77 -17.21 25.34
N SER A 74 25.78 -18.07 25.18
CA SER A 74 26.02 -19.38 24.56
C SER A 74 26.42 -19.15 23.11
N ARG A 75 27.41 -19.91 22.62
CA ARG A 75 27.79 -19.89 21.20
C ARG A 75 26.58 -20.12 20.29
N LYS A 76 25.57 -20.85 20.78
CA LYS A 76 24.28 -21.05 20.11
C LYS A 76 23.48 -19.76 19.91
N ASP A 77 23.52 -18.83 20.86
CA ASP A 77 22.78 -17.56 20.75
C ASP A 77 23.45 -16.62 19.75
N LEU A 78 24.80 -16.64 19.69
CA LEU A 78 25.55 -15.94 18.66
C LEU A 78 25.30 -16.52 17.27
N ASP A 79 25.28 -17.85 17.15
CA ASP A 79 24.99 -18.53 15.88
C ASP A 79 23.53 -18.24 15.44
N ALA A 80 22.57 -18.24 16.37
CA ALA A 80 21.18 -17.88 16.08
C ALA A 80 21.03 -16.42 15.63
N LEU A 81 21.68 -15.47 16.34
CA LEU A 81 21.69 -14.06 15.93
C LEU A 81 22.40 -13.85 14.59
N PHE A 82 23.47 -14.61 14.32
CA PHE A 82 24.15 -14.56 13.04
C PHE A 82 23.24 -15.04 11.91
N ILE A 83 22.54 -16.16 12.08
CA ILE A 83 21.58 -16.68 11.11
C ILE A 83 20.49 -15.63 10.83
N ILE A 84 19.82 -15.13 11.87
CA ILE A 84 18.77 -14.09 11.73
C ILE A 84 19.31 -12.87 11.00
N THR A 85 20.49 -12.37 11.41
CA THR A 85 21.08 -11.18 10.78
C THR A 85 21.44 -11.41 9.32
N THR A 86 21.94 -12.60 8.97
CA THR A 86 22.25 -12.95 7.57
C THR A 86 21.01 -13.11 6.72
N GLU A 87 19.93 -13.68 7.26
CA GLU A 87 18.63 -13.79 6.59
C GLU A 87 18.01 -12.41 6.36
N SER A 88 17.93 -11.58 7.41
CA SER A 88 17.43 -10.20 7.29
C SER A 88 18.28 -9.36 6.32
N LYS A 89 19.61 -9.55 6.27
CA LYS A 89 20.47 -8.89 5.27
C LYS A 89 20.16 -9.35 3.84
N LYS A 90 19.86 -10.63 3.63
CA LYS A 90 19.48 -11.15 2.31
C LYS A 90 18.12 -10.58 1.89
N GLU A 91 17.14 -10.57 2.79
CA GLU A 91 15.82 -9.99 2.54
C GLU A 91 15.92 -8.50 2.20
N LEU A 92 16.67 -7.72 2.99
CA LEU A 92 16.91 -6.31 2.71
C LEU A 92 17.61 -6.08 1.37
N LYS A 93 18.55 -6.95 0.98
CA LYS A 93 19.22 -6.86 -0.33
C LYS A 93 18.25 -7.13 -1.48
N LEU A 94 17.39 -8.13 -1.35
CA LEU A 94 16.35 -8.42 -2.34
C LEU A 94 15.37 -7.27 -2.45
N LEU A 95 14.89 -6.75 -1.31
CA LEU A 95 13.98 -5.60 -1.27
C LEU A 95 14.61 -4.34 -1.89
N LYS A 96 15.90 -4.11 -1.62
CA LYS A 96 16.65 -3.00 -2.24
C LYS A 96 16.72 -3.15 -3.77
N GLN A 97 17.02 -4.35 -4.27
CA GLN A 97 17.06 -4.62 -5.71
C GLN A 97 15.68 -4.45 -6.36
N GLU A 98 14.62 -4.86 -5.67
CA GLU A 98 13.25 -4.66 -6.14
C GLU A 98 12.87 -3.18 -6.19
N LEU A 99 13.26 -2.40 -5.17
CA LEU A 99 13.04 -0.96 -5.12
C LEU A 99 13.81 -0.23 -6.21
N GLU A 100 15.09 -0.58 -6.44
CA GLU A 100 15.89 -0.05 -7.56
C GLU A 100 15.20 -0.35 -8.90
N ARG A 101 14.73 -1.59 -9.11
CA ARG A 101 13.99 -1.95 -10.33
C ARG A 101 12.69 -1.15 -10.48
N LEU A 102 11.96 -0.94 -9.40
CA LEU A 102 10.73 -0.16 -9.40
C LEU A 102 11.01 1.32 -9.69
N LEU A 103 12.09 1.86 -9.14
CA LEU A 103 12.54 3.23 -9.40
C LEU A 103 12.90 3.41 -10.88
N ASP A 104 13.73 2.52 -11.43
CA ASP A 104 14.10 2.54 -12.85
C ASP A 104 12.86 2.46 -13.76
N SER A 105 11.89 1.59 -13.42
CA SER A 105 10.63 1.49 -14.15
C SER A 105 9.78 2.76 -14.03
N SER A 106 9.75 3.39 -12.85
CA SER A 106 9.04 4.64 -12.60
C SER A 106 9.66 5.79 -13.40
N GLU A 107 10.99 5.92 -13.39
CA GLU A 107 11.72 6.91 -14.16
C GLU A 107 11.53 6.72 -15.67
N ALA A 108 11.58 5.47 -16.15
CA ALA A 108 11.29 5.15 -17.55
C ALA A 108 9.86 5.58 -17.93
N THR A 109 8.87 5.30 -17.06
CA THR A 109 7.48 5.70 -17.28
C THR A 109 7.31 7.22 -17.25
N ALA A 110 7.94 7.91 -16.30
CA ALA A 110 7.93 9.36 -16.21
C ALA A 110 8.53 10.00 -17.48
N ASN A 111 9.64 9.45 -17.97
CA ASN A 111 10.27 9.90 -19.22
C ASN A 111 9.35 9.66 -20.43
N GLN A 112 8.66 8.52 -20.51
CA GLN A 112 7.66 8.26 -21.56
C GLN A 112 6.52 9.27 -21.51
N VAL A 113 5.98 9.58 -20.33
CA VAL A 113 4.92 10.59 -20.15
C VAL A 113 5.41 11.97 -20.58
N ILE A 114 6.61 12.37 -20.19
CA ILE A 114 7.21 13.65 -20.63
C ILE A 114 7.35 13.69 -22.15
N GLN A 115 7.83 12.61 -22.78
CA GLN A 115 7.94 12.53 -24.23
C GLN A 115 6.58 12.61 -24.92
N LEU A 116 5.57 11.93 -24.36
CA LEU A 116 4.21 11.93 -24.89
C LEU A 116 3.57 13.32 -24.78
N ASN A 117 3.72 13.99 -23.63
CA ASN A 117 3.27 15.37 -23.46
C ASN A 117 3.96 16.31 -24.45
N LYS A 118 5.29 16.21 -24.63
CA LYS A 118 6.01 17.00 -25.65
C LYS A 118 5.47 16.77 -27.07
N ARG A 119 5.15 15.52 -27.42
CA ARG A 119 4.54 15.20 -28.72
C ARG A 119 3.14 15.81 -28.86
N MET A 120 2.34 15.78 -27.79
CA MET A 120 1.00 16.39 -27.79
C MET A 120 1.08 17.91 -27.89
N GLU A 121 2.01 18.54 -27.18
CA GLU A 121 2.28 19.98 -27.30
C GLU A 121 2.75 20.36 -28.70
N ALA A 122 3.57 19.54 -29.35
CA ALA A 122 3.99 19.76 -30.73
C ALA A 122 2.83 19.62 -31.73
N ARG A 123 1.83 18.77 -31.45
CA ARG A 123 0.63 18.60 -32.30
C ARG A 123 -0.45 19.67 -32.09
N ARG A 124 -0.46 20.34 -30.94
CA ARG A 124 -1.42 21.43 -30.68
C ARG A 124 -1.42 22.51 -31.76
N PRO A 125 -0.28 23.09 -32.18
CA PRO A 125 -0.28 24.11 -33.23
C PRO A 125 -0.74 23.57 -34.59
N GLU A 126 -0.52 22.29 -34.90
CA GLU A 126 -1.04 21.67 -36.13
C GLU A 126 -2.56 21.58 -36.09
N VAL A 127 -3.13 21.20 -34.94
CA VAL A 127 -4.59 21.16 -34.73
C VAL A 127 -5.18 22.57 -34.74
N ASP A 128 -4.53 23.53 -34.09
CA ASP A 128 -4.98 24.93 -34.09
C ASP A 128 -4.94 25.52 -35.51
N ALA A 129 -3.90 25.23 -36.29
CA ALA A 129 -3.83 25.63 -37.70
C ALA A 129 -4.94 24.99 -38.53
N ALA A 130 -5.20 23.69 -38.36
CA ALA A 130 -6.29 23.00 -39.05
C ALA A 130 -7.68 23.55 -38.65
N ILE A 131 -7.87 23.96 -37.39
CA ILE A 131 -9.10 24.62 -36.93
C ILE A 131 -9.26 25.99 -37.60
N GLU A 132 -8.20 26.78 -37.69
CA GLU A 132 -8.26 28.07 -38.38
C GLU A 132 -8.48 27.91 -39.90
N GLU A 133 -7.89 26.89 -40.53
CA GLU A 133 -8.20 26.52 -41.93
C GLU A 133 -9.68 26.12 -42.10
N LEU A 134 -10.23 25.30 -41.19
CA LEU A 134 -11.65 24.94 -41.21
C LEU A 134 -12.55 26.15 -41.01
N LYS A 135 -12.22 27.08 -40.12
CA LYS A 135 -12.97 28.34 -39.94
C LYS A 135 -12.92 29.20 -41.18
N ASN A 136 -11.76 29.31 -41.83
CA ASN A 136 -11.61 30.06 -43.07
C ASN A 136 -12.43 29.41 -44.19
N LEU A 137 -12.36 28.08 -44.34
CA LEU A 137 -13.15 27.34 -45.31
C LEU A 137 -14.66 27.46 -45.04
N GLN A 138 -15.07 27.44 -43.78
CA GLN A 138 -16.45 27.67 -43.40
C GLN A 138 -16.89 29.11 -43.72
N ALA A 139 -16.04 30.10 -43.48
CA ALA A 139 -16.33 31.48 -43.84
C ALA A 139 -16.39 31.68 -45.37
N GLU A 140 -15.56 30.98 -46.14
CA GLU A 140 -15.63 30.95 -47.60
C GLU A 140 -16.90 30.26 -48.09
N PHE A 141 -17.27 29.13 -47.49
CA PHE A 141 -18.51 28.43 -47.76
C PHE A 141 -19.72 29.32 -47.46
N ASP A 142 -19.75 29.99 -46.31
CA ASP A 142 -20.81 30.92 -45.94
C ASP A 142 -20.88 32.11 -46.90
N LYS A 143 -19.74 32.62 -47.39
CA LYS A 143 -19.71 33.67 -48.42
C LYS A 143 -20.27 33.17 -49.75
N LEU A 144 -19.92 31.95 -50.16
CA LEU A 144 -20.42 31.32 -51.38
C LEU A 144 -21.93 31.05 -51.30
N VAL A 145 -22.41 30.51 -50.17
CA VAL A 145 -23.83 30.19 -49.94
C VAL A 145 -24.69 31.44 -49.79
N ASN A 146 -24.15 32.51 -49.22
CA ASN A 146 -24.87 33.79 -49.04
C ASN A 146 -24.60 34.80 -50.17
N ALA A 147 -23.88 34.43 -51.22
CA ALA A 147 -23.73 35.27 -52.40
C ALA A 147 -25.09 35.47 -53.10
N PRO A 148 -25.42 36.69 -53.55
CA PRO A 148 -26.74 37.01 -54.12
C PRO A 148 -27.05 36.26 -55.43
N GLU A 149 -26.03 35.72 -56.10
CA GLU A 149 -26.19 34.88 -57.31
C GLU A 149 -26.56 33.42 -56.99
N ASN A 150 -26.47 32.99 -55.72
CA ASN A 150 -26.61 31.58 -55.31
C ASN A 150 -27.92 31.24 -54.56
N GLU A 151 -28.90 32.15 -54.48
CA GLU A 151 -30.20 31.86 -53.84
C GLU A 151 -30.92 30.63 -54.44
N SER A 152 -30.76 30.41 -55.75
CA SER A 152 -31.30 29.21 -56.41
C SER A 152 -30.61 27.91 -55.96
N TYR A 153 -29.30 27.96 -55.69
CA TYR A 153 -28.55 26.82 -55.16
C TYR A 153 -28.83 26.58 -53.67
N LYS A 154 -29.17 27.64 -52.92
CA LYS A 154 -29.61 27.56 -51.53
C LYS A 154 -30.92 26.78 -51.40
N MET A 155 -31.89 27.07 -52.27
CA MET A 155 -33.12 26.29 -52.36
C MET A 155 -32.87 24.84 -52.78
N LEU A 156 -31.92 24.57 -53.69
CA LEU A 156 -31.53 23.21 -54.08
C LEU A 156 -30.79 22.46 -52.97
N LEU A 157 -29.95 23.13 -52.18
CA LEU A 157 -29.23 22.54 -51.05
C LEU A 157 -30.19 22.19 -49.91
N ASP A 158 -31.15 23.07 -49.62
CA ASP A 158 -32.23 22.81 -48.65
C ASP A 158 -33.17 21.69 -49.14
N LEU A 159 -33.45 21.62 -50.46
CA LEU A 159 -34.15 20.48 -51.06
C LEU A 159 -33.36 19.19 -50.93
N ASN A 160 -32.05 19.21 -51.16
CA ASN A 160 -31.21 18.02 -51.02
C ASN A 160 -31.11 17.56 -49.56
N LYS A 161 -31.10 18.49 -48.60
CA LYS A 161 -31.17 18.20 -47.16
C LYS A 161 -32.53 17.60 -46.75
N MET A 162 -33.62 18.02 -47.41
CA MET A 162 -34.93 17.39 -47.27
C MET A 162 -34.96 16.00 -47.92
N ILE A 163 -34.26 15.78 -49.03
CA ILE A 163 -34.16 14.47 -49.70
C ILE A 163 -33.30 13.49 -48.87
N ASP A 164 -32.17 13.94 -48.30
CA ASP A 164 -31.32 13.14 -47.41
C ASP A 164 -32.03 12.71 -46.11
N SER A 165 -33.11 13.41 -45.72
CA SER A 165 -33.95 13.01 -44.58
C SER A 165 -35.08 12.05 -44.94
N TYR A 166 -35.31 11.76 -46.23
CA TYR A 166 -36.44 10.95 -46.67
C TYR A 166 -36.20 9.93 -47.80
N ASP A 167 -35.01 9.79 -48.37
CA ASP A 167 -34.83 8.79 -49.44
C ASP A 167 -33.41 8.19 -49.50
N VAL A 168 -33.08 7.34 -48.51
CA VAL A 168 -32.11 6.28 -48.76
C VAL A 168 -32.89 5.18 -49.49
N GLY A 169 -32.74 5.10 -50.81
CA GLY A 169 -33.44 4.10 -51.63
C GLY A 169 -33.34 2.69 -51.02
N PRO A 170 -34.36 1.84 -51.19
CA PRO A 170 -34.49 0.58 -50.45
C PRO A 170 -33.25 -0.32 -50.55
N ASP A 171 -32.51 -0.29 -51.66
CA ASP A 171 -31.28 -1.06 -51.84
C ASP A 171 -30.10 -0.53 -50.99
N GLU A 172 -29.97 0.78 -50.82
CA GLU A 172 -28.93 1.40 -50.00
C GLU A 172 -29.26 1.24 -48.50
N ALA A 173 -30.55 1.26 -48.14
CA ALA A 173 -31.03 0.96 -46.79
C ALA A 173 -30.81 -0.52 -46.42
N ILE A 174 -31.02 -1.45 -47.36
CA ILE A 174 -30.71 -2.86 -47.19
C ILE A 174 -29.19 -3.06 -47.04
N ARG A 175 -28.37 -2.33 -47.81
CA ARG A 175 -26.90 -2.42 -47.70
C ARG A 175 -26.39 -1.94 -46.35
N ILE A 176 -26.90 -0.81 -45.85
CA ILE A 176 -26.53 -0.27 -44.53
C ILE A 176 -26.99 -1.22 -43.42
N ALA A 177 -28.22 -1.72 -43.49
CA ALA A 177 -28.72 -2.70 -42.53
C ALA A 177 -27.89 -4.00 -42.55
N ALA A 178 -27.43 -4.45 -43.71
CA ALA A 178 -26.56 -5.63 -43.82
C ALA A 178 -25.15 -5.39 -43.24
N GLU A 179 -24.57 -4.20 -43.45
CA GLU A 179 -23.30 -3.82 -42.83
C GLU A 179 -23.40 -3.71 -41.30
N ASP A 180 -24.50 -3.15 -40.79
CA ASP A 180 -24.73 -3.06 -39.35
C ASP A 180 -24.95 -4.45 -38.74
N LEU A 181 -25.66 -5.34 -39.43
CA LEU A 181 -25.85 -6.73 -38.99
C LEU A 181 -24.53 -7.50 -38.97
N LEU A 182 -23.62 -7.24 -39.93
CA LEU A 182 -22.26 -7.78 -39.92
C LEU A 182 -21.42 -7.23 -38.76
N ARG A 183 -21.52 -5.92 -38.47
CA ARG A 183 -20.83 -5.31 -37.31
C ARG A 183 -21.33 -5.90 -36.00
N ASP A 184 -22.64 -6.07 -35.87
CA ASP A 184 -23.26 -6.68 -34.71
C ASP A 184 -22.82 -8.13 -34.55
N GLN A 185 -22.73 -8.89 -35.64
CA GLN A 185 -22.24 -10.27 -35.61
C GLN A 185 -20.77 -10.37 -35.17
N VAL A 186 -19.90 -9.50 -35.67
CA VAL A 186 -18.50 -9.42 -35.18
C VAL A 186 -18.43 -9.01 -33.71
N SER A 187 -19.34 -8.15 -33.25
CA SER A 187 -19.39 -7.74 -31.84
C SER A 187 -19.85 -8.90 -30.93
N LEU A 188 -20.83 -9.69 -31.38
CA LEU A 188 -21.32 -10.88 -30.69
C LEU A 188 -20.24 -11.96 -30.61
N ASP A 189 -19.49 -12.17 -31.69
CA ASP A 189 -18.38 -13.12 -31.70
C ASP A 189 -17.30 -12.72 -30.69
N ARG A 190 -16.93 -11.43 -30.65
CA ARG A 190 -15.98 -10.91 -29.64
C ARG A 190 -16.48 -11.08 -28.21
N LEU A 191 -17.77 -10.80 -27.95
CA LEU A 191 -18.40 -11.01 -26.65
C LEU A 191 -18.42 -12.50 -26.28
N SER A 192 -18.65 -13.39 -27.24
CA SER A 192 -18.62 -14.84 -27.01
C SER A 192 -17.21 -15.34 -26.66
N GLU A 193 -16.17 -14.80 -27.30
CA GLU A 193 -14.78 -15.09 -26.97
C GLU A 193 -14.39 -14.57 -25.59
N GLN A 194 -14.82 -13.35 -25.23
CA GLN A 194 -14.61 -12.80 -23.89
C GLN A 194 -15.30 -13.66 -22.83
N LYS A 195 -16.54 -14.09 -23.08
CA LYS A 195 -17.25 -14.99 -22.19
C LYS A 195 -16.50 -16.30 -21.98
N ARG A 196 -15.99 -16.93 -23.05
CA ARG A 196 -15.18 -18.15 -22.95
C ARG A 196 -13.90 -17.96 -22.15
N LYS A 197 -13.23 -16.81 -22.28
CA LYS A 197 -12.03 -16.49 -21.48
C LYS A 197 -12.37 -16.38 -20.00
N LEU A 198 -13.44 -15.67 -19.66
CA LEU A 198 -13.91 -15.54 -18.28
C LEU A 198 -14.34 -16.89 -17.69
N GLU A 199 -15.04 -17.73 -18.45
CA GLU A 199 -15.40 -19.09 -18.02
C GLU A 199 -14.15 -19.96 -17.78
N ALA A 200 -13.09 -19.80 -18.58
CA ALA A 200 -11.82 -20.49 -18.37
C ALA A 200 -11.07 -19.99 -17.11
N GLU A 201 -11.08 -18.68 -16.84
CA GLU A 201 -10.53 -18.10 -15.62
C GLU A 201 -11.33 -18.54 -14.37
N GLU A 202 -12.66 -18.62 -14.47
CA GLU A 202 -13.53 -19.13 -13.42
C GLU A 202 -13.25 -20.62 -13.14
N HIS A 203 -13.07 -21.44 -14.18
CA HIS A 203 -12.63 -22.82 -14.00
C HIS A 203 -11.24 -22.93 -13.36
N GLN A 204 -10.29 -22.07 -13.74
CA GLN A 204 -8.95 -22.06 -13.16
C GLN A 204 -9.00 -21.67 -11.67
N THR A 205 -9.74 -20.62 -11.32
CA THR A 205 -9.93 -20.20 -9.92
C THR A 205 -10.66 -21.26 -9.10
N ASN A 206 -11.71 -21.88 -9.64
CA ASN A 206 -12.38 -22.99 -8.98
C ASN A 206 -11.45 -24.19 -8.76
N SER A 207 -10.60 -24.55 -9.73
CA SER A 207 -9.60 -25.60 -9.56
C SER A 207 -8.58 -25.24 -8.46
N HIS A 208 -8.20 -23.96 -8.34
CA HIS A 208 -7.32 -23.49 -7.29
C HIS A 208 -7.99 -23.54 -5.91
N ILE A 209 -9.29 -23.20 -5.83
CA ILE A 209 -10.09 -23.33 -4.61
C ILE A 209 -10.17 -24.81 -4.20
N GLU A 210 -10.39 -25.73 -5.13
CA GLU A 210 -10.39 -27.17 -4.83
C GLU A 210 -9.01 -27.66 -4.34
N GLN A 211 -7.91 -27.18 -4.93
CA GLN A 211 -6.55 -27.45 -4.44
C GLN A 211 -6.32 -26.89 -3.03
N LEU A 212 -6.84 -25.71 -2.73
CA LEU A 212 -6.78 -25.12 -1.38
C LEU A 212 -7.64 -25.90 -0.38
N LEU A 213 -8.84 -26.32 -0.77
CA LEU A 213 -9.72 -27.13 0.06
C LEU A 213 -9.13 -28.52 0.33
N THR A 214 -8.48 -29.14 -0.66
CA THR A 214 -7.77 -30.41 -0.46
C THR A 214 -6.54 -30.23 0.42
N LYS A 215 -5.75 -29.16 0.25
CA LYS A 215 -4.66 -28.81 1.18
C LYS A 215 -5.16 -28.54 2.60
N LEU A 216 -6.28 -27.84 2.76
CA LEU A 216 -6.92 -27.63 4.06
C LEU A 216 -7.41 -28.95 4.67
N ARG A 217 -8.00 -29.85 3.88
CA ARG A 217 -8.36 -31.19 4.35
C ARG A 217 -7.13 -32.02 4.73
N GLN A 218 -6.04 -31.93 3.99
CA GLN A 218 -4.77 -32.59 4.30
C GLN A 218 -4.12 -32.01 5.56
N LEU A 219 -4.19 -30.69 5.77
CA LEU A 219 -3.75 -30.05 7.01
C LEU A 219 -4.66 -30.44 8.17
N LYS A 220 -5.98 -30.48 7.97
CA LYS A 220 -6.93 -30.95 8.97
C LYS A 220 -6.72 -32.42 9.32
N SER A 221 -6.47 -33.29 8.34
CA SER A 221 -6.18 -34.70 8.59
C SER A 221 -4.81 -34.89 9.24
N LYS A 222 -3.79 -34.13 8.85
CA LYS A 222 -2.49 -34.09 9.54
C LYS A 222 -2.62 -33.58 10.97
N LEU A 223 -3.44 -32.54 11.19
CA LEU A 223 -3.76 -32.03 12.53
C LEU A 223 -4.54 -33.05 13.35
N GLN A 224 -5.47 -33.79 12.74
CA GLN A 224 -6.22 -34.87 13.39
C GLN A 224 -5.35 -36.10 13.69
N LEU A 225 -4.41 -36.43 12.80
CA LEU A 225 -3.40 -37.48 13.01
C LEU A 225 -2.38 -37.07 14.08
N SER A 226 -1.98 -35.80 14.12
CA SER A 226 -1.13 -35.27 15.19
C SER A 226 -1.90 -35.10 16.51
N SER A 227 -3.20 -34.82 16.48
CA SER A 227 -4.04 -34.75 17.68
C SER A 227 -4.46 -36.13 18.18
N ALA A 228 -4.49 -37.16 17.33
CA ALA A 228 -4.75 -38.54 17.72
C ALA A 228 -3.56 -39.17 18.48
N VAL A 229 -2.36 -38.59 18.40
CA VAL A 229 -1.19 -39.05 19.15
C VAL A 229 -1.02 -38.29 20.48
N THR A 230 -1.79 -37.23 20.74
CA THR A 230 -1.64 -36.42 21.97
C THR A 230 -2.95 -35.85 22.55
N HIS A 231 -4.07 -36.58 22.50
CA HIS A 231 -5.25 -36.21 23.28
C HIS A 231 -5.75 -37.37 24.13
N ASP A 232 -4.98 -37.65 25.17
CA ASP A 232 -5.53 -38.05 26.46
C ASP A 232 -5.05 -36.98 27.46
N ASN A 233 -5.98 -36.21 28.03
CA ASN A 233 -5.78 -35.17 29.07
C ASN A 233 -5.18 -33.81 28.66
N SER A 234 -5.98 -32.92 28.08
CA SER A 234 -5.75 -31.48 28.26
C SER A 234 -7.09 -30.77 28.50
N ASP A 235 -7.28 -30.32 29.74
CA ASP A 235 -8.51 -29.69 30.22
C ASP A 235 -8.92 -28.48 29.36
N PRO A 236 -10.23 -28.27 29.15
CA PRO A 236 -10.77 -27.15 28.36
C PRO A 236 -10.31 -25.77 28.88
N GLU A 237 -9.92 -25.69 30.15
CA GLU A 237 -9.38 -24.49 30.78
C GLU A 237 -7.98 -24.12 30.25
N GLN A 238 -7.16 -25.09 29.82
CA GLN A 238 -5.83 -24.83 29.28
C GLN A 238 -5.90 -24.25 27.86
N LEU A 239 -6.80 -24.77 27.02
CA LEU A 239 -7.06 -24.22 25.69
C LEU A 239 -7.60 -22.78 25.79
N HIS A 240 -8.48 -22.52 26.76
CA HIS A 240 -9.03 -21.19 26.97
C HIS A 240 -7.98 -20.21 27.54
N ALA A 241 -7.11 -20.67 28.44
CA ALA A 241 -5.98 -19.88 28.93
C ALA A 241 -4.97 -19.56 27.82
N GLN A 242 -4.74 -20.47 26.88
CA GLN A 242 -3.90 -20.23 25.70
C GLN A 242 -4.52 -19.16 24.79
N TRP A 243 -5.83 -19.24 24.53
CA TRP A 243 -6.57 -18.21 23.78
C TRP A 243 -6.51 -16.84 24.46
N LEU A 244 -6.66 -16.78 25.78
CA LEU A 244 -6.54 -15.53 26.53
C LEU A 244 -5.13 -14.94 26.46
N ARG A 245 -4.08 -15.77 26.41
CA ARG A 245 -2.71 -15.29 26.20
C ARG A 245 -2.50 -14.73 24.80
N GLU A 246 -2.99 -15.43 23.78
CA GLU A 246 -2.88 -14.97 22.38
C GLU A 246 -3.68 -13.70 22.15
N LEU A 247 -4.89 -13.60 22.70
CA LEU A 247 -5.74 -12.43 22.59
C LEU A 247 -5.17 -11.23 23.35
N ASN A 248 -4.64 -11.44 24.55
CA ASN A 248 -3.90 -10.38 25.27
C ASN A 248 -2.63 -9.96 24.49
N GLY A 249 -1.92 -10.90 23.87
CA GLY A 249 -0.77 -10.59 23.02
C GLY A 249 -1.12 -9.78 21.77
N LEU A 250 -2.31 -10.00 21.20
CA LEU A 250 -2.83 -9.18 20.10
C LEU A 250 -3.28 -7.80 20.60
N LEU A 251 -4.02 -7.72 21.71
CA LEU A 251 -4.43 -6.43 22.29
C LEU A 251 -3.23 -5.56 22.69
N GLN A 252 -2.15 -6.17 23.19
CA GLN A 252 -0.91 -5.46 23.51
C GLN A 252 -0.22 -4.86 22.26
N LYS A 253 -0.46 -5.41 21.07
CA LYS A 253 0.06 -4.88 19.80
C LYS A 253 -0.80 -3.75 19.23
N PHE A 254 -2.10 -3.73 19.54
CA PHE A 254 -3.06 -2.78 18.97
C PHE A 254 -3.42 -1.61 19.90
N THR A 255 -3.07 -1.66 21.19
CA THR A 255 -3.36 -0.60 22.15
C THR A 255 -2.09 -0.15 22.88
N PRO A 256 -1.70 1.15 22.86
CA PRO A 256 -0.48 1.64 23.50
C PRO A 256 -0.56 1.67 25.04
N GLU A 257 -1.76 1.51 25.61
CA GLU A 257 -1.97 1.38 27.04
C GLU A 257 -2.38 -0.07 27.36
N GLY A 258 -1.58 -0.74 28.18
CA GLY A 258 -1.69 -2.17 28.48
C GLY A 258 -2.98 -2.54 29.19
N VAL A 259 -3.99 -2.89 28.40
CA VAL A 259 -5.23 -3.51 28.88
C VAL A 259 -4.99 -5.00 29.08
N VAL A 260 -5.20 -5.49 30.30
CA VAL A 260 -5.04 -6.91 30.64
C VAL A 260 -6.41 -7.48 30.95
N ILE A 261 -6.81 -8.51 30.19
CA ILE A 261 -8.04 -9.25 30.43
C ILE A 261 -7.70 -10.53 31.19
N LYS A 262 -8.23 -10.66 32.41
CA LYS A 262 -8.09 -11.86 33.26
C LYS A 262 -9.46 -12.51 33.46
N GLN A 263 -9.51 -13.83 33.49
CA GLN A 263 -10.71 -14.56 33.87
C GLN A 263 -10.53 -15.09 35.29
N VAL A 264 -11.45 -14.76 36.20
CA VAL A 264 -11.48 -15.29 37.58
C VAL A 264 -12.86 -15.89 37.80
N GLU A 265 -12.91 -17.20 38.07
CA GLU A 265 -14.12 -17.95 38.44
C GLU A 265 -15.33 -17.73 37.51
N GLY A 266 -15.07 -17.58 36.21
CA GLY A 266 -16.13 -17.40 35.22
C GLY A 266 -16.55 -15.95 34.96
N THR A 267 -15.91 -14.96 35.58
CA THR A 267 -16.08 -13.53 35.23
C THR A 267 -14.83 -12.99 34.53
N TYR A 268 -15.01 -12.13 33.53
CA TYR A 268 -13.93 -11.45 32.81
C TYR A 268 -13.65 -10.10 33.46
N LEU A 269 -12.43 -9.94 33.95
CA LEU A 269 -11.92 -8.71 34.55
C LEU A 269 -11.01 -8.03 33.52
N ILE A 270 -11.43 -6.87 33.04
CA ILE A 270 -10.65 -6.02 32.15
C ILE A 270 -10.02 -4.93 33.01
N GLN A 271 -8.69 -4.93 33.12
CA GLN A 271 -7.94 -3.97 33.92
C GLN A 271 -7.13 -3.05 33.01
N SER A 272 -7.37 -1.75 33.14
CA SER A 272 -6.47 -0.68 32.68
C SER A 272 -6.00 0.12 33.90
N ARG A 273 -4.88 0.85 33.81
CA ARG A 273 -4.10 1.40 34.95
C ARG A 273 -4.91 2.14 36.04
N SER A 274 -6.12 2.62 35.77
CA SER A 274 -6.99 3.31 36.74
C SER A 274 -8.42 2.77 36.85
N THR A 275 -8.79 1.70 36.13
CA THR A 275 -10.17 1.17 36.12
C THR A 275 -10.21 -0.34 35.95
N GLU A 276 -11.00 -1.00 36.80
CA GLU A 276 -11.29 -2.43 36.74
C GLU A 276 -12.76 -2.62 36.33
N ILE A 277 -13.01 -3.30 35.22
CA ILE A 277 -14.37 -3.62 34.77
C ILE A 277 -14.56 -5.12 34.89
N THR A 278 -15.56 -5.54 35.67
CA THR A 278 -15.95 -6.96 35.77
C THR A 278 -17.17 -7.26 34.92
N LEU A 279 -17.05 -8.27 34.07
CA LEU A 279 -18.07 -8.77 33.16
C LEU A 279 -18.40 -10.23 33.49
N ASP A 280 -19.67 -10.59 33.44
CA ASP A 280 -20.13 -11.98 33.57
C ASP A 280 -19.99 -12.79 32.26
N LYS A 281 -20.18 -14.12 32.29
CA LYS A 281 -20.13 -15.04 31.12
C LYS A 281 -21.05 -14.60 29.97
N ASP A 282 -22.14 -13.91 30.28
CA ASP A 282 -23.09 -13.32 29.32
C ASP A 282 -22.76 -11.86 28.93
N LEU A 283 -21.51 -11.42 29.14
CA LEU A 283 -21.03 -10.05 28.93
C LEU A 283 -21.83 -8.98 29.71
N LYS A 284 -22.42 -9.34 30.86
CA LYS A 284 -23.17 -8.41 31.73
C LYS A 284 -22.18 -7.65 32.60
N ILE A 285 -22.23 -6.32 32.57
CA ILE A 285 -21.35 -5.48 33.40
C ILE A 285 -21.85 -5.55 34.84
N LEU A 286 -21.00 -6.03 35.75
CA LEU A 286 -21.32 -6.20 37.17
C LEU A 286 -20.76 -5.05 38.03
N LEU A 287 -19.56 -4.55 37.75
CA LEU A 287 -18.99 -3.39 38.45
C LEU A 287 -18.07 -2.55 37.56
N VAL A 288 -18.18 -1.23 37.72
CA VAL A 288 -17.21 -0.21 37.28
C VAL A 288 -16.97 0.72 38.48
N PRO A 289 -15.79 0.72 39.12
CA PRO A 289 -15.49 1.67 40.17
C PRO A 289 -14.99 2.98 39.55
N GLY A 290 -15.69 4.08 39.83
CA GLY A 290 -15.17 5.44 39.66
C GLY A 290 -15.69 6.21 38.44
N ARG A 291 -16.49 7.24 38.73
CA ARG A 291 -16.77 8.50 37.98
C ARG A 291 -17.25 8.49 36.51
N PHE A 292 -17.38 7.37 35.81
CA PHE A 292 -17.71 7.40 34.37
C PHE A 292 -19.03 6.76 33.93
N ALA A 293 -19.81 6.13 34.82
CA ALA A 293 -21.09 5.53 34.45
C ALA A 293 -22.14 5.64 35.57
N SER A 294 -23.33 6.13 35.22
CA SER A 294 -24.52 6.08 36.09
C SER A 294 -25.08 4.66 36.12
N THR A 295 -25.53 4.20 37.30
CA THR A 295 -26.21 2.91 37.51
C THR A 295 -27.41 2.68 36.59
N GLN A 296 -27.97 3.75 36.00
CA GLN A 296 -29.06 3.69 35.03
C GLN A 296 -28.61 3.30 33.61
N GLU A 297 -27.42 3.73 33.17
CA GLU A 297 -26.88 3.40 31.84
C GLU A 297 -26.47 1.91 31.76
N LEU A 298 -25.90 1.40 32.86
CA LEU A 298 -25.54 -0.01 33.01
C LEU A 298 -26.78 -0.92 32.92
N ASN A 299 -27.89 -0.51 33.52
CA ASN A 299 -29.16 -1.25 33.46
C ASN A 299 -29.85 -1.18 32.09
N MET A 300 -29.68 -0.09 31.32
CA MET A 300 -30.18 -0.01 29.94
C MET A 300 -29.39 -0.92 28.99
N ILE A 301 -28.09 -1.06 29.20
CA ILE A 301 -27.23 -1.88 28.34
C ILE A 301 -27.40 -3.37 28.63
N ASN A 302 -27.58 -3.74 29.89
CA ASN A 302 -27.85 -5.13 30.28
C ASN A 302 -29.23 -5.66 29.83
N LYS A 303 -30.16 -4.77 29.45
CA LYS A 303 -31.48 -5.14 28.87
C LYS A 303 -31.46 -5.31 27.35
N LEU A 304 -30.42 -4.82 26.66
CA LEU A 304 -30.29 -4.95 25.21
C LEU A 304 -29.63 -6.29 24.88
N THR A 305 -30.10 -6.98 23.84
CA THR A 305 -29.55 -8.27 23.37
C THR A 305 -29.01 -8.14 21.94
N GLY A 306 -27.96 -8.89 21.63
CA GLY A 306 -27.33 -8.92 20.30
C GLY A 306 -26.38 -7.75 20.02
N GLU A 307 -26.23 -7.41 18.72
CA GLU A 307 -25.23 -6.48 18.20
C GLU A 307 -25.34 -5.06 18.78
N GLN A 308 -26.55 -4.60 19.10
CA GLN A 308 -26.76 -3.28 19.71
C GLN A 308 -26.14 -3.18 21.11
N ARG A 309 -26.09 -4.30 21.83
CA ARG A 309 -25.41 -4.41 23.11
C ARG A 309 -23.90 -4.33 22.90
N PHE A 310 -23.38 -5.04 21.91
CA PHE A 310 -21.95 -5.03 21.57
C PHE A 310 -21.46 -3.61 21.23
N PHE A 311 -22.16 -2.87 20.36
CA PHE A 311 -21.75 -1.52 19.99
C PHE A 311 -21.85 -0.52 21.15
N LYS A 312 -22.87 -0.64 22.02
CA LYS A 312 -22.97 0.23 23.21
C LYS A 312 -21.93 -0.12 24.28
N LEU A 313 -21.62 -1.41 24.46
CA LEU A 313 -20.52 -1.86 25.30
C LEU A 313 -19.18 -1.36 24.79
N LEU A 314 -18.94 -1.45 23.47
CA LEU A 314 -17.71 -1.01 22.84
C LEU A 314 -17.55 0.51 22.93
N ARG A 315 -18.65 1.28 22.82
CA ARG A 315 -18.65 2.72 23.07
C ARG A 315 -18.38 3.08 24.53
N LEU A 316 -18.94 2.33 25.48
CA LEU A 316 -18.63 2.53 26.90
C LEU A 316 -17.17 2.18 27.20
N LEU A 317 -16.67 1.07 26.68
CA LEU A 317 -15.28 0.66 26.83
C LEU A 317 -14.34 1.70 26.19
N ALA A 318 -14.64 2.19 24.99
CA ALA A 318 -13.86 3.26 24.37
C ALA A 318 -13.88 4.57 25.17
N ARG A 319 -15.00 4.87 25.86
CA ARG A 319 -15.13 6.06 26.71
C ARG A 319 -14.43 5.91 28.07
N VAL A 320 -14.30 4.68 28.57
CA VAL A 320 -13.62 4.38 29.85
C VAL A 320 -12.12 4.12 29.64
N LEU A 321 -11.71 3.71 28.44
CA LEU A 321 -10.32 3.44 28.05
C LEU A 321 -9.66 4.61 27.31
N SER A 322 -10.38 5.70 27.05
CA SER A 322 -9.82 6.95 26.57
C SER A 322 -9.82 7.95 27.74
N PRO A 323 -8.70 8.63 28.04
CA PRO A 323 -8.60 9.58 29.15
C PRO A 323 -9.59 10.75 29.07
#